data_AF-A0A0Q6VGK2-F1
#
_entry.id   AF-A0A0Q6VGK2-F1
#
_cell.length_a   1.000
_cell.length_b   1.000
_cell.length_c   1.000
_cell.angle_alpha   90.00
_cell.angle_beta   90.00
_cell.angle_gamma   90.00
#
_symmetry.space_group_name_H-M   'P 1'
#
loop_
_entity.id
_entity.type
_entity.pdbx_description
1 polymer ?
#
loop_
_entity_poly.entity_id
_entity_poly.type
_entity_poly.pdbx_seq_one_letter_code
_entity_poly.pdbx_strand_id
1 'polypeptide(L)' 'MQTSLPQIIRLTVVFAVIGLAVAGCGRKGDLDPPSVQATRGGDSSKPTQQPGSVDRPFFLDPLL' A
#
# COMPACT_ATOMS: atom_id res chain seq x y z
N MET A 1 -8.04 8.52 36.14
CA MET A 1 -7.05 9.42 35.49
C MET A 1 -7.82 10.53 34.79
N GLN A 2 -7.79 11.75 35.33
CA GLN A 2 -8.41 12.92 34.67
C GLN A 2 -7.40 13.47 33.67
N THR A 3 -7.54 13.13 32.39
CA THR A 3 -6.69 13.70 31.34
C THR A 3 -7.16 15.12 31.07
N SER A 4 -6.29 16.10 31.33
CA SER A 4 -6.60 17.50 31.11
C SER A 4 -6.66 17.82 29.61
N LEU A 5 -7.55 18.72 29.20
CA LEU A 5 -7.67 19.19 27.82
C LEU A 5 -6.33 19.57 27.15
N PRO A 6 -5.39 20.28 27.81
CA PRO A 6 -4.07 20.54 27.22
C PRO A 6 -3.21 19.29 27.02
N GLN A 7 -3.36 18.26 27.86
CA GLN A 7 -2.67 16.98 27.66
C GLN A 7 -3.20 16.27 26.42
N ILE A 8 -4.52 16.27 26.18
CA ILE A 8 -5.13 15.67 24.99
C ILE A 8 -4.61 16.37 23.72
N ILE A 9 -4.60 17.71 23.70
CA ILE A 9 -4.10 18.48 22.56
C ILE A 9 -2.64 18.13 22.25
N ARG A 10 -1.77 18.08 23.27
CA ARG A 10 -0.36 17.69 23.09
C ARG A 10 -0.23 16.28 22.50
N LEU A 11 -1.01 15.33 23.01
CA LEU A 11 -0.99 13.94 22.57
C LEU A 11 -1.42 13.81 21.10
N THR A 12 -2.48 14.51 20.71
CA THR A 12 -2.97 14.54 19.32
C THR A 12 -1.92 15.11 18.37
N VAL A 13 -1.25 16.21 18.75
CA VAL A 13 -0.19 16.80 17.92
C VAL A 13 0.98 15.83 17.73
N VAL A 14 1.43 15.18 18.81
CA VAL A 14 2.51 14.18 18.74
C VAL A 14 2.15 13.04 17.78
N PHE A 15 0.94 12.47 17.90
CA PHE A 15 0.50 11.40 17.02
C PHE A 15 0.37 11.85 15.56
N ALA A 16 -0.10 13.07 15.30
CA ALA A 16 -0.21 13.62 13.96
C ALA A 16 1.17 13.74 13.28
N VAL A 17 2.18 14.23 14.01
CA VAL A 17 3.56 14.35 13.50
C VAL A 17 4.14 12.97 13.17
N ILE A 18 3.95 11.99 14.05
CA ILE A 18 4.43 10.61 13.84
C ILE A 18 3.73 10.00 12.61
N GLY A 19 2.41 10.15 12.49
CA GLY A 19 1.65 9.65 11.34
C GLY A 19 2.12 10.26 10.02
N LEU A 20 2.38 11.57 10.01
CA LEU A 20 2.90 12.27 8.83
C LEU A 20 4.31 11.79 8.46
N ALA A 21 5.19 11.57 9.45
CA ALA A 21 6.54 11.07 9.21
C ALA A 21 6.53 9.65 8.62
N VAL A 22 5.71 8.74 9.16
CA VAL A 22 5.63 7.36 8.65
C VAL A 22 5.01 7.32 7.25
N ALA A 23 3.96 8.10 7.00
CA ALA A 23 3.36 8.21 5.66
C ALA A 23 4.30 8.87 4.64
N GLY A 24 5.10 9.86 5.08
CA GLY A 24 6.02 10.63 4.24
C GLY A 24 7.37 9.96 3.97
N CYS A 25 7.90 9.18 4.91
CA CYS A 25 9.19 8.49 4.75
C CYS A 25 9.12 7.25 3.85
N GLY A 26 7.94 6.84 3.39
CA GLY A 26 7.74 5.53 2.75
C GLY A 26 7.55 5.51 1.22
N ARG A 27 7.45 6.64 0.50
CA ARG A 27 6.96 6.55 -0.89
C ARG A 27 7.42 7.60 -1.89
N LYS A 28 8.74 7.76 -2.06
CA LYS A 28 9.27 8.42 -3.27
C LYS A 28 10.64 7.89 -3.69
N GLY A 29 10.76 6.57 -3.81
CA GLY A 29 11.81 5.93 -4.61
C GLY A 29 11.22 5.57 -5.97
N ASP A 30 12.00 5.74 -7.04
CA ASP A 30 11.62 5.16 -8.33
C ASP A 30 11.50 3.65 -8.13
N LEU A 31 10.40 3.05 -8.61
CA LEU A 31 10.27 1.60 -8.57
C LEU A 31 11.23 1.08 -9.63
N ASP A 32 12.13 0.17 -9.25
CA ASP A 32 13.02 -0.45 -10.23
C ASP A 32 12.19 -0.98 -11.40
N PRO A 33 12.50 -0.55 -12.64
CA PRO A 33 11.71 -0.97 -13.79
C PRO A 33 11.72 -2.50 -13.86
N PRO A 34 10.58 -3.12 -14.16
CA PRO A 34 10.50 -4.57 -14.22
C PRO A 34 11.56 -5.09 -15.19
N SER A 35 12.33 -6.09 -14.75
CA SER A 35 13.37 -6.67 -15.60
C SER A 35 12.75 -7.18 -16.91
N VAL A 36 13.52 -7.10 -18.00
CA VAL A 36 13.08 -7.52 -19.35
C VAL A 36 12.62 -9.00 -19.39
N GLN A 37 12.95 -9.79 -18.37
CA GLN A 37 12.47 -11.17 -18.21
C GLN A 37 11.03 -11.24 -17.69
N ALA A 38 10.60 -10.27 -16.86
CA ALA A 38 9.23 -10.19 -16.34
C ALA A 38 8.21 -9.73 -17.40
N THR A 39 8.66 -8.99 -18.43
CA THR A 39 7.81 -8.52 -19.54
C THR A 39 7.85 -9.41 -20.79
N ARG A 40 8.77 -10.39 -20.86
CA ARG A 40 8.93 -11.29 -22.02
C ARG A 40 7.82 -12.32 -22.21
N GLY A 41 6.94 -12.51 -21.22
CA GLY A 41 5.82 -13.44 -21.32
C GLY A 41 4.49 -12.80 -21.74
N GLY A 42 4.42 -11.46 -21.80
CA GLY A 42 3.19 -10.72 -22.09
C GLY A 42 3.22 -10.14 -23.50
N ASP A 43 2.84 -10.93 -24.50
CA ASP A 43 2.33 -10.35 -25.74
C ASP A 43 1.08 -9.53 -25.37
N SER A 44 1.21 -8.19 -25.26
CA SER A 44 0.06 -7.28 -25.04
C SER A 44 -1.01 -7.37 -26.14
N SER A 45 -0.75 -8.14 -27.20
CA SER A 45 -1.63 -8.36 -28.35
C SER A 45 -2.29 -9.75 -28.35
N LYS A 46 -1.98 -10.64 -27.40
CA LYS A 46 -2.68 -11.92 -27.23
C LYS A 46 -3.59 -11.83 -26.00
N PRO A 47 -4.87 -12.22 -26.10
CA PRO A 47 -5.66 -12.48 -24.91
C PRO A 47 -4.93 -13.53 -24.08
N THR A 48 -4.45 -13.15 -22.90
CA THR A 48 -4.03 -14.13 -21.89
C THR A 48 -5.24 -15.04 -21.68
N GLN A 49 -5.11 -16.33 -21.99
CA GLN A 49 -6.15 -17.28 -21.59
C GLN A 49 -6.23 -17.22 -20.08
N GLN A 50 -7.30 -16.61 -19.59
CA GLN A 50 -7.63 -16.57 -18.19
C GLN A 50 -7.74 -18.03 -17.76
N PRO A 51 -6.82 -18.55 -16.91
CA PRO A 51 -6.95 -19.91 -16.41
C PRO A 51 -8.35 -19.98 -15.81
N GLY A 52 -9.16 -20.93 -16.34
CA GLY A 52 -10.61 -20.94 -16.21
C GLY A 52 -11.03 -20.45 -14.83
N SER A 53 -11.89 -19.43 -14.80
CA SER A 53 -12.32 -18.75 -13.59
C SER A 53 -12.91 -19.76 -12.62
N VAL A 54 -12.06 -20.35 -11.79
CA VAL A 54 -12.49 -20.89 -10.53
C VAL A 54 -12.87 -19.64 -9.77
N ASP A 55 -14.18 -19.44 -9.55
CA ASP A 55 -14.73 -18.41 -8.67
C ASP A 55 -14.19 -18.64 -7.26
N ARG A 56 -12.93 -18.26 -7.05
CA ARG A 56 -12.32 -18.16 -5.74
C ARG A 56 -12.57 -16.73 -5.30
N PRO A 57 -13.26 -16.51 -4.17
CA PRO A 57 -13.46 -15.17 -3.68
C PRO A 57 -12.08 -14.55 -3.44
N PHE A 58 -11.82 -13.43 -4.12
CA PHE A 58 -10.69 -12.58 -3.83
C PHE A 58 -10.94 -11.96 -2.46
N PHE A 59 -10.36 -12.56 -1.43
CA PHE A 59 -10.21 -11.88 -0.15
C PHE A 59 -9.13 -10.83 -0.37
N LEU A 60 -9.54 -9.57 -0.34
CA LEU A 60 -8.61 -8.46 -0.20
C LEU A 60 -7.78 -8.74 1.05
N ASP A 61 -6.50 -9.04 0.86
CA ASP A 61 -5.52 -9.04 1.93
C ASP A 61 -5.66 -7.68 2.65
N PRO A 62 -6.12 -7.65 3.92
CA PRO A 62 -6.59 -6.42 4.57
C PRO A 62 -5.46 -5.42 4.89
N LEU A 63 -4.28 -5.59 4.29
CA LEU A 63 -3.07 -4.80 4.52
C LEU A 63 -2.52 -4.13 3.25
N LEU A 64 -3.34 -3.96 2.20
CA LEU A 64 -3.01 -3.15 1.01
C LEU A 64 -3.84 -1.88 0.92
#